data_AF-A0A8H7AV30-F1
#
_entry.id   AF-A0A8H7AV30-F1
#
_cell.length_a   1.000
_cell.length_b   1.000
_cell.length_c   1.000
_cell.angle_alpha   90.00
_cell.angle_beta   90.00
_cell.angle_gamma   90.00
#
_symmetry.space_group_name_H-M   'P 1'
#
loop_
_entity.id
_entity.type
_entity.pdbx_description
1 polymer ?
#
loop_
_entity_poly.entity_id
_entity_poly.type
_entity_poly.pdbx_seq_one_letter_code
_entity_poly.pdbx_strand_id
1 'polypeptide(L)'
;MRRRLENIPTDLETFFEQIIESVEPFYHEKMATTLQIALEARQLAPAAIHKFHDDEYEDEEYALKLLLQPFDSDQVASMQARIKRRLSGRCRGLLEVNK
;
A
#
# COMPACT_ATOMS: atom_id res chain seq x y z
N MET A 1 -29.34 -10.93 -5.52
CA MET A 1 -28.02 -10.48 -6.00
C MET A 1 -28.05 -9.30 -7.01
N ARG A 2 -29.21 -8.72 -7.38
CA ARG A 2 -29.27 -7.59 -8.34
C ARG A 2 -29.20 -6.19 -7.71
N ARG A 3 -29.85 -5.98 -6.57
CA ARG A 3 -29.91 -4.68 -5.88
C ARG A 3 -28.54 -4.09 -5.46
N ARG A 4 -27.48 -4.90 -5.30
CA ARG A 4 -26.14 -4.38 -4.94
C ARG A 4 -25.43 -3.75 -6.13
N LEU A 5 -25.59 -4.31 -7.33
CA LEU A 5 -25.00 -3.77 -8.56
C LEU A 5 -25.71 -2.49 -9.01
N GLU A 6 -27.03 -2.40 -8.83
CA GLU A 6 -27.84 -1.22 -9.16
C GLU A 6 -27.56 0.00 -8.25
N ASN A 7 -26.88 -0.19 -7.11
CA ASN A 7 -26.52 0.86 -6.16
C ASN A 7 -25.05 1.27 -6.25
N ILE A 8 -24.26 0.67 -7.16
CA ILE A 8 -22.90 1.13 -7.40
C ILE A 8 -23.01 2.44 -8.22
N PRO A 9 -22.45 3.55 -7.72
CA PRO A 9 -22.43 4.80 -8.48
C PRO A 9 -21.78 4.58 -9.85
N THR A 10 -22.43 5.07 -10.90
CA THR A 10 -21.94 4.90 -12.29
C THR A 10 -20.64 5.67 -12.55
N ASP A 11 -20.30 6.61 -11.68
CA ASP A 11 -19.10 7.44 -11.68
C ASP A 11 -17.97 6.87 -10.81
N LEU A 12 -18.14 5.69 -10.22
CA LEU A 12 -17.13 5.10 -9.31
C LEU A 12 -15.81 4.82 -10.03
N GLU A 13 -15.86 4.37 -11.28
CA GLU A 13 -14.68 4.15 -12.11
C GLU A 13 -13.92 5.46 -12.36
N THR A 14 -14.61 6.49 -12.84
CA THR A 14 -14.05 7.83 -13.05
C THR A 14 -13.48 8.43 -11.77
N PHE A 15 -14.12 8.20 -10.62
CA PHE A 15 -13.59 8.63 -9.32
C PHE A 15 -12.23 7.97 -8.99
N PHE A 16 -12.10 6.66 -9.20
CA PHE A 16 -10.83 5.97 -8.96
C PHE A 16 -9.75 6.35 -9.98
N GLU A 17 -10.11 6.51 -11.25
CA GLU A 17 -9.21 7.01 -12.30
C GLU A 17 -8.62 8.36 -11.90
N GLN A 18 -9.45 9.32 -11.49
CA GLN A 18 -8.99 10.64 -11.04
C GLN A 18 -8.01 10.56 -9.87
N ILE A 19 -8.23 9.65 -8.91
CA ILE A 19 -7.31 9.45 -7.79
C ILE A 19 -5.97 8.91 -8.29
N ILE A 20 -5.99 7.88 -9.15
CA ILE A 20 -4.79 7.24 -9.71
C ILE A 20 -4.01 8.25 -10.56
N GLU A 21 -4.68 9.01 -11.41
CA GLU A 21 -4.08 10.03 -12.28
C GLU A 21 -3.52 11.23 -11.50
N SER A 22 -4.05 11.52 -10.31
CA SER A 22 -3.53 12.59 -9.43
C SER A 22 -2.18 12.27 -8.77
N VAL A 23 -1.70 11.03 -8.87
CA VAL A 23 -0.41 10.60 -8.37
C VAL A 23 0.67 10.97 -9.39
N GLU A 24 1.77 11.58 -8.92
CA GLU A 24 2.87 11.95 -9.80
C GLU A 24 3.42 10.71 -10.53
N PRO A 25 3.71 10.78 -11.85
CA PRO A 25 4.15 9.63 -12.64
C PRO A 25 5.33 8.86 -12.05
N PHE A 26 6.24 9.56 -11.35
CA PHE A 26 7.37 8.97 -10.63
C PHE A 26 6.93 7.86 -9.63
N TYR A 27 5.74 7.96 -9.05
CA TYR A 27 5.23 6.99 -8.08
C TYR A 27 4.32 5.92 -8.71
N HIS A 28 4.03 5.95 -10.01
CA HIS A 28 3.07 5.03 -10.63
C HIS A 28 3.45 3.57 -10.47
N GLU A 29 4.71 3.21 -10.71
CA GLU A 29 5.20 1.84 -10.52
C GLU A 29 5.02 1.39 -9.07
N LYS A 30 5.40 2.25 -8.12
CA LYS A 30 5.30 1.94 -6.70
C LYS A 30 3.85 1.87 -6.23
N MET A 31 2.99 2.73 -6.74
CA MET A 31 1.55 2.68 -6.50
C MET A 31 0.97 1.37 -7.03
N ALA A 32 1.24 1.02 -8.29
CA ALA A 32 0.69 -0.16 -8.95
C ALA A 32 1.06 -1.45 -8.20
N THR A 33 2.34 -1.64 -7.87
CA THR A 33 2.79 -2.82 -7.12
C THR A 33 2.23 -2.87 -5.69
N THR A 34 2.06 -1.72 -5.04
CA THR A 34 1.43 -1.64 -3.71
C THR A 34 -0.05 -2.03 -3.75
N LEU A 35 -0.79 -1.54 -4.74
CA LEU A 35 -2.20 -1.88 -4.94
C LEU A 35 -2.35 -3.36 -5.28
N GLN A 36 -1.47 -3.92 -6.12
CA GLN A 36 -1.45 -5.35 -6.41
C GLN A 36 -1.27 -6.20 -5.15
N ILE A 37 -0.33 -5.85 -4.27
CA ILE A 37 -0.17 -6.53 -2.96
C ILE A 37 -1.49 -6.53 -2.18
N ALA A 38 -2.19 -5.39 -2.13
CA ALA A 38 -3.46 -5.28 -1.40
C ALA A 38 -4.60 -6.08 -2.05
N LEU A 39 -4.64 -6.14 -3.38
CA LEU A 39 -5.66 -6.90 -4.13
C LEU A 39 -5.47 -8.41 -4.02
N GLU A 40 -4.22 -8.89 -4.00
CA GLU A 40 -3.87 -10.32 -3.90
C GLU A 40 -3.90 -10.85 -2.46
N ALA A 41 -3.89 -9.96 -1.47
CA ALA A 41 -3.92 -10.36 -0.07
C ALA A 41 -5.30 -10.98 0.28
N ARG A 42 -5.30 -12.25 0.68
CA ARG A 42 -6.51 -12.98 1.13
C ARG A 42 -7.16 -12.37 2.38
N GLN A 43 -6.42 -11.55 3.10
CA GLN A 43 -6.80 -10.83 4.32
C GLN A 43 -6.07 -9.49 4.36
N LEU A 44 -6.45 -8.60 5.27
CA LEU A 44 -5.74 -7.33 5.48
C LEU A 44 -4.24 -7.56 5.61
N ALA A 45 -3.47 -7.01 4.66
CA ALA A 45 -2.02 -7.15 4.64
C ALA A 45 -1.40 -6.42 5.84
N PRO A 46 -0.54 -7.09 6.64
CA PRO A 46 0.21 -6.40 7.67
C PRO A 46 1.08 -5.29 7.08
N ALA A 47 1.20 -4.16 7.79
CA ALA A 47 2.03 -3.02 7.36
C ALA A 47 3.49 -3.43 7.04
N ALA A 48 3.98 -4.49 7.69
CA ALA A 48 5.30 -5.06 7.43
C ALA A 48 5.49 -5.51 5.97
N ILE A 49 4.46 -6.03 5.29
CA ILE A 49 4.57 -6.45 3.89
C ILE A 49 4.96 -5.26 3.00
N HIS A 50 4.31 -4.12 3.19
CA HIS A 50 4.66 -2.91 2.45
C HIS A 50 6.04 -2.35 2.84
N LYS A 51 6.48 -2.54 4.09
CA LYS A 51 7.85 -2.22 4.50
C LYS A 51 8.89 -3.11 3.82
N PHE A 52 8.64 -4.40 3.66
CA PHE A 52 9.56 -5.28 2.94
C PHE A 52 9.58 -4.97 1.45
N HIS A 53 8.41 -4.74 0.84
CA HIS A 53 8.31 -4.28 -0.54
C HIS A 53 9.04 -2.96 -0.79
N ASP A 54 8.99 -2.03 0.16
CA ASP A 54 9.72 -0.77 0.06
C ASP A 54 11.24 -0.96 0.13
N ASP A 55 11.73 -1.76 1.07
CA ASP A 55 13.17 -2.00 1.21
C ASP A 55 13.75 -2.76 0.01
N GLU A 56 13.03 -3.75 -0.55
CA GLU A 56 13.46 -4.48 -1.76
C GLU A 56 13.54 -3.57 -2.99
N TYR A 57 12.67 -2.56 -3.07
CA TYR A 57 12.71 -1.56 -4.13
C TYR A 57 13.88 -0.58 -3.98
N GLU A 58 14.33 -0.33 -2.76
CA GLU A 58 15.50 0.52 -2.48
C GLU A 58 16.82 -0.25 -2.66
N ASP A 59 16.84 -1.55 -2.35
CA ASP A 59 17.98 -2.45 -2.50
C ASP A 59 17.48 -3.89 -2.77
N GLU A 60 17.67 -4.39 -4.00
CA GLU A 60 17.25 -5.74 -4.42
C GLU A 60 17.90 -6.85 -3.57
N GLU A 61 19.08 -6.58 -2.98
CA GLU A 61 19.80 -7.53 -2.13
C GLU A 61 19.55 -7.30 -0.63
N TYR A 62 18.62 -6.40 -0.26
CA TYR A 62 18.30 -6.06 1.13
C TYR A 62 18.11 -7.32 1.99
N ALA A 63 17.36 -8.30 1.48
CA ALA A 63 17.05 -9.52 2.20
C ALA A 63 18.31 -10.35 2.55
N LEU A 64 19.37 -10.27 1.75
CA LEU A 64 20.65 -10.94 2.00
C LEU A 64 21.48 -10.24 3.08
N LYS A 65 21.25 -8.93 3.29
CA LYS A 65 21.95 -8.07 4.24
C LYS A 65 21.18 -7.92 5.56
N LEU A 66 19.92 -8.38 5.60
CA LEU A 66 19.03 -8.20 6.74
C LEU A 66 19.46 -9.04 7.94
N LEU A 67 19.68 -8.36 9.08
CA LEU A 67 19.80 -9.02 10.37
C LEU A 67 18.41 -9.47 10.84
N LEU A 68 18.20 -10.78 10.98
CA LEU A 68 16.93 -11.35 11.43
C LEU A 68 16.76 -11.17 12.94
N GLN A 69 16.05 -10.11 13.33
CA GLN A 69 15.67 -9.84 14.72
C GLN A 69 14.22 -9.36 14.81
N PRO A 70 13.48 -9.72 15.89
CA PRO A 70 12.16 -9.18 16.13
C PRO A 70 12.20 -7.66 16.27
N PHE A 71 11.17 -6.98 15.76
CA PHE A 71 10.99 -5.56 16.05
C PHE A 71 10.55 -5.36 17.50
N ASP A 72 11.16 -4.40 18.18
CA ASP A 72 10.63 -3.87 19.43
C ASP A 72 9.40 -2.96 19.18
N SER A 73 8.73 -2.54 20.26
CA SER A 73 7.50 -1.73 20.15
C SER A 73 7.71 -0.40 19.45
N ASP A 74 8.86 0.24 19.66
CA ASP A 74 9.18 1.55 19.10
C ASP A 74 9.51 1.42 17.60
N GLN A 75 10.20 0.35 17.23
CA GLN A 75 10.47 -0.01 15.85
C GLN A 75 9.18 -0.34 15.09
N VAL A 76 8.24 -1.06 15.70
CA VAL A 76 6.92 -1.33 15.11
C VAL A 76 6.16 -0.02 14.88
N ALA A 77 6.09 0.85 15.90
CA ALA A 77 5.39 2.13 15.79
C ALA A 77 6.01 3.04 14.72
N SER A 78 7.33 3.12 14.67
CA SER A 78 8.08 3.89 13.67
C SER A 78 7.85 3.34 12.26
N MET A 79 7.90 2.02 12.08
CA MET A 79 7.60 1.34 10.82
C MET A 79 6.18 1.63 10.36
N GLN A 80 5.18 1.49 11.23
CA GLN A 80 3.78 1.78 10.90
C GLN A 80 3.58 3.24 10.50
N ALA A 81 4.17 4.20 11.22
CA ALA A 81 4.08 5.62 10.91
C ALA A 81 4.70 5.94 9.54
N ARG A 82 5.87 5.34 9.23
CA ARG A 82 6.54 5.49 7.93
C ARG A 82 5.69 4.95 6.79
N ILE A 83 5.18 3.73 6.93
CA ILE A 83 4.35 3.09 5.91
C ILE A 83 3.04 3.85 5.70
N LYS A 84 2.38 4.31 6.77
CA LYS A 84 1.19 5.14 6.67
C LYS A 84 1.42 6.39 5.83
N ARG A 85 2.54 7.11 6.07
CA ARG A 85 2.89 8.29 5.28
C ARG A 85 3.17 7.95 3.81
N ARG A 86 3.92 6.88 3.55
CA ARG A 86 4.26 6.46 2.18
C ARG A 86 3.03 6.02 1.39
N LEU A 87 2.14 5.23 1.99
CA LEU A 87 0.86 4.82 1.38
C LEU A 87 -0.03 6.04 1.10
N SER A 88 -0.14 6.98 2.03
CA SER A 88 -0.91 8.22 1.80
C SER A 88 -0.36 9.03 0.61
N GLY A 89 0.98 9.11 0.49
CA GLY A 89 1.63 9.82 -0.62
C GLY A 89 1.40 9.15 -1.99
N ARG A 90 1.62 7.84 -2.09
CA ARG A 90 1.59 7.13 -3.40
C ARG A 90 0.24 6.53 -3.78
N CYS A 91 -0.67 6.34 -2.82
CA CYS A 91 -2.00 5.76 -3.07
C CYS A 91 -3.13 6.76 -2.80
N ARG A 92 -2.84 8.00 -2.38
CA ARG A 92 -3.83 9.08 -2.19
C ARG A 92 -5.06 8.68 -1.36
N GLY A 93 -4.87 7.80 -0.38
CA GLY A 93 -5.94 7.33 0.50
C GLY A 93 -6.70 6.09 0.02
N LEU A 94 -6.34 5.51 -1.13
CA LEU A 94 -6.87 4.19 -1.56
C LEU A 94 -6.46 3.05 -0.62
N LEU A 95 -5.38 3.25 0.14
CA LEU A 95 -4.92 2.32 1.17
C LEU A 95 -4.62 3.08 2.46
N GLU A 96 -4.94 2.46 3.58
CA GLU A 96 -4.68 2.97 4.93
C GLU A 96 -4.11 1.89 5.85
N VAL A 97 -3.38 2.33 6.87
CA VAL A 97 -2.87 1.45 7.93
C VAL A 97 -3.81 1.55 9.13
N ASN A 98 -4.47 0.45 9.45
CA ASN A 98 -5.30 0.33 10.65
C ASN A 98 -4.46 0.13 11.91
N LYS A 99 -5.02 0.56 13.05
CA LYS A 99 -4.43 0.40 14.37
C LYS A 99 -4.58 -1.03 14.89
#